data_AF-A0ABC8XNJ0-F1
#
_entry.id   AF-A0ABC8XNJ0-F1
#
_cell.length_a   1.000
_cell.length_b   1.000
_cell.length_c   1.000
_cell.angle_alpha   90.00
_cell.angle_beta   90.00
_cell.angle_gamma   90.00
#
_symmetry.space_group_name_H-M   'P 1'
#
loop_
_entity.id
_entity.type
_entity.pdbx_description
1 polymer ?
#
loop_
_entity_poly.entity_id
_entity_poly.type
_entity_poly.pdbx_seq_one_letter_code
_entity_poly.pdbx_strand_id
1 'polypeptide(L)'
;MVHWVSDNEDSDKFEWDSDGEEEETSFNLAGAGSSAPASRNIDVRVANGYGKAGPSASSVQEYVAMGFPEEMVLKAMKDNGDDGAESLVELLLTYKALGNDPSVDNGSTSGCAPQAAADSDDDILENWDSEDAAERNKGPAFDESDDEDFLREMSQKDEKVDSLVNMGFPEDEAIMAVTRCGQDASIAVLVDSIYASQTAGDGYYGNSSDHEDNSYGGRKKGRPGNKRKRKSFGGQSQGSRGPLDGSNDEPMPLPNPMIGFNLPNGSMSVKRSLPGQAIGPPYFYYENVALAPKGVWTTISRFLYDIQPEFVDSKFFCAAARKRGYIHNLPLVNRSALRPIPPKTIFEAFPRTKKWWPSWDPRRQFNCLQTCVASAKLLERIRLALTNSVDPPPQRVQKYVLEECRKWNLAWVGLNKVAPLEPDEMEFLLGFPKDHTRGISRTERYRSLGNSFQVDTVAYHLSVLKDMFPHGMNVLSLFSGIGGAEVALHRLGIRMNNVISVEKSEVNRTILKSWWDQTQTGTLIEISDVQTLTSEKIESYIRRIGGFDLVIGGSPCNNLAGSNRHHRDGLEGEHSALFYHYFRILDAVKSIMERL
;
A
#
# COMPACT_ATOMS: atom_id res chain seq x y z
N MET A 1 50.10 -2.94 41.45
CA MET A 1 51.00 -3.84 42.20
C MET A 1 50.15 -4.34 43.36
N VAL A 2 49.44 -5.46 43.26
CA VAL A 2 49.89 -6.85 43.15
C VAL A 2 48.89 -7.65 42.29
N HIS A 3 49.37 -8.71 41.65
CA HIS A 3 48.70 -9.62 40.72
C HIS A 3 48.56 -11.02 41.37
N TRP A 4 47.68 -11.87 40.78
CA TRP A 4 47.50 -13.34 40.94
C TRP A 4 46.46 -13.79 41.99
N VAL A 5 45.29 -14.35 41.63
CA VAL A 5 44.91 -15.61 40.91
C VAL A 5 44.95 -16.85 41.82
N SER A 6 43.80 -17.50 42.04
CA SER A 6 43.52 -18.90 41.65
C SER A 6 42.21 -19.45 42.23
N ASP A 7 41.31 -19.85 41.32
CA ASP A 7 40.43 -21.02 41.22
C ASP A 7 40.27 -21.99 42.41
N ASN A 8 39.02 -22.37 42.71
CA ASN A 8 38.49 -23.69 42.32
C ASN A 8 36.98 -23.85 42.59
N GLU A 9 36.33 -24.54 41.66
CA GLU A 9 34.96 -25.06 41.63
C GLU A 9 34.76 -26.18 42.67
N ASP A 10 33.55 -26.36 43.22
CA ASP A 10 32.70 -27.50 42.84
C ASP A 10 31.31 -27.51 43.52
N SER A 11 30.42 -28.22 42.81
CA SER A 11 28.99 -28.46 42.97
C SER A 11 28.43 -28.80 44.34
N ASP A 12 27.15 -28.45 44.59
CA ASP A 12 26.20 -29.44 45.11
C ASP A 12 24.72 -29.14 44.73
N LYS A 13 24.05 -30.23 44.33
CA LYS A 13 22.63 -30.38 44.01
C LYS A 13 21.73 -30.01 45.18
N PHE A 14 20.51 -29.54 44.89
CA PHE A 14 19.39 -29.66 45.84
C PHE A 14 18.18 -30.31 45.13
N GLU A 15 17.97 -31.58 45.46
CA GLU A 15 16.77 -32.39 45.20
C GLU A 15 15.73 -32.10 46.30
N TRP A 16 14.44 -32.17 45.97
CA TRP A 16 13.36 -32.35 46.94
C TRP A 16 12.53 -33.55 46.48
N ASP A 17 12.67 -34.66 47.21
CA ASP A 17 11.75 -35.81 47.28
C ASP A 17 11.05 -35.71 48.65
N SER A 18 9.71 -35.64 48.69
CA SER A 18 8.75 -36.77 48.78
C SER A 18 8.55 -37.29 50.21
N ASP A 19 7.30 -37.30 50.64
CA ASP A 19 6.65 -38.24 51.59
C ASP A 19 5.13 -38.08 51.31
N GLY A 20 4.36 -39.07 50.82
CA GLY A 20 4.06 -40.38 51.43
C GLY A 20 2.94 -40.18 52.47
N GLU A 21 1.77 -40.83 52.49
CA GLU A 21 1.39 -42.19 52.09
C GLU A 21 -0.14 -42.32 51.86
N GLU A 22 -0.49 -43.40 51.15
CA GLU A 22 -1.82 -43.92 50.80
C GLU A 22 -2.48 -44.71 51.96
N GLU A 23 -3.80 -44.93 51.92
CA GLU A 23 -4.35 -46.30 51.92
C GLU A 23 -5.85 -46.34 51.58
N GLU A 24 -6.22 -47.45 50.92
CA GLU A 24 -7.51 -47.79 50.33
C GLU A 24 -8.58 -48.26 51.36
N THR A 25 -9.87 -48.28 50.98
CA THR A 25 -10.71 -49.49 51.00
C THR A 25 -12.14 -49.25 50.49
N SER A 26 -12.62 -50.25 49.75
CA SER A 26 -13.92 -50.41 49.07
C SER A 26 -15.13 -50.66 49.99
N PHE A 27 -16.35 -50.28 49.59
CA PHE A 27 -17.59 -51.08 49.77
C PHE A 27 -18.74 -50.67 48.82
N ASN A 28 -19.46 -51.67 48.31
CA ASN A 28 -20.62 -51.61 47.40
C ASN A 28 -21.95 -51.32 48.15
N LEU A 29 -22.95 -50.71 47.46
CA LEU A 29 -24.22 -51.34 46.97
C LEU A 29 -25.45 -50.37 46.90
N ALA A 30 -26.23 -50.52 45.81
CA ALA A 30 -27.65 -50.15 45.56
C ALA A 30 -28.02 -48.67 45.32
N GLY A 31 -28.88 -48.24 44.37
CA GLY A 31 -29.73 -48.89 43.36
C GLY A 31 -30.79 -47.88 42.82
N ALA A 32 -31.34 -48.16 41.62
CA ALA A 32 -32.46 -47.51 40.88
C ALA A 32 -32.17 -46.22 40.08
N GLY A 33 -32.53 -46.04 38.80
CA GLY A 33 -33.27 -46.87 37.84
C GLY A 33 -33.30 -46.21 36.43
N SER A 34 -33.55 -47.06 35.41
CA SER A 34 -34.05 -46.87 34.02
C SER A 34 -34.27 -45.43 33.48
N SER A 35 -33.95 -45.04 32.24
CA SER A 35 -34.21 -45.72 30.95
C SER A 35 -33.51 -45.00 29.78
N ALA A 36 -32.97 -45.75 28.81
CA ALA A 36 -32.74 -45.30 27.43
C ALA A 36 -34.00 -45.55 26.57
N PRO A 37 -34.08 -45.01 25.34
CA PRO A 37 -33.75 -45.90 24.22
C PRO A 37 -32.99 -45.25 23.04
N ALA A 38 -32.41 -46.16 22.27
CA ALA A 38 -31.53 -46.01 21.12
C ALA A 38 -32.17 -45.45 19.84
N SER A 39 -31.33 -45.11 18.86
CA SER A 39 -31.66 -45.29 17.43
C SER A 39 -30.42 -45.54 16.57
N ARG A 40 -30.64 -46.34 15.53
CA ARG A 40 -29.72 -47.15 14.73
C ARG A 40 -29.26 -46.47 13.43
N ASN A 41 -28.12 -46.93 12.91
CA ASN A 41 -27.60 -46.73 11.54
C ASN A 41 -28.56 -47.21 10.44
N ILE A 42 -28.63 -46.48 9.31
CA ILE A 42 -28.99 -46.98 7.97
C ILE A 42 -28.18 -46.21 6.90
N ASP A 43 -27.46 -46.96 6.05
CA ASP A 43 -26.85 -46.58 4.76
C ASP A 43 -27.88 -46.04 3.75
N VAL A 44 -27.46 -45.23 2.75
CA VAL A 44 -27.82 -45.41 1.31
C VAL A 44 -27.29 -44.28 0.40
N ARG A 45 -26.43 -44.70 -0.54
CA ARG A 45 -26.29 -44.39 -2.00
C ARG A 45 -26.06 -42.96 -2.53
N VAL A 46 -24.99 -42.91 -3.32
CA VAL A 46 -24.69 -41.96 -4.41
C VAL A 46 -25.73 -42.03 -5.53
N ALA A 47 -26.17 -40.87 -6.02
CA ALA A 47 -26.78 -40.70 -7.35
C ALA A 47 -26.33 -39.37 -7.98
N ASN A 48 -25.76 -39.45 -9.18
CA ASN A 48 -25.53 -38.32 -10.09
C ASN A 48 -26.86 -37.85 -10.69
N GLY A 49 -27.09 -36.53 -10.75
CA GLY A 49 -28.20 -35.95 -11.52
C GLY A 49 -28.09 -34.43 -11.62
N TYR A 50 -27.86 -33.92 -12.83
CA TYR A 50 -27.96 -32.51 -13.19
C TYR A 50 -29.42 -32.04 -13.09
N GLY A 51 -29.69 -30.98 -12.33
CA GLY A 51 -30.99 -30.29 -12.30
C GLY A 51 -31.03 -29.16 -11.27
N LYS A 52 -31.36 -27.93 -11.71
CA LYS A 52 -31.61 -26.77 -10.83
C LYS A 52 -32.74 -27.09 -9.86
N ALA A 53 -32.47 -27.08 -8.55
CA ALA A 53 -33.49 -27.19 -7.50
C ALA A 53 -33.56 -25.87 -6.72
N GLY A 54 -34.76 -25.30 -6.57
CA GLY A 54 -35.02 -24.22 -5.62
C GLY A 54 -34.96 -24.70 -4.17
N PRO A 55 -34.98 -23.78 -3.19
CA PRO A 55 -34.82 -24.13 -1.77
C PRO A 55 -35.94 -25.07 -1.31
N SER A 56 -35.58 -26.22 -0.72
CA SER A 56 -36.54 -27.22 -0.28
C SER A 56 -37.32 -26.73 0.95
N ALA A 57 -38.64 -26.95 0.99
CA ALA A 57 -39.52 -26.52 2.09
C ALA A 57 -39.11 -27.08 3.47
N SER A 58 -38.37 -28.21 3.49
CA SER A 58 -37.82 -28.82 4.71
C SER A 58 -36.75 -27.97 5.37
N SER A 59 -35.94 -27.24 4.60
CA SER A 59 -34.85 -26.42 5.13
C SER A 59 -35.35 -25.13 5.76
N VAL A 60 -36.41 -24.53 5.20
CA VAL A 60 -37.02 -23.30 5.74
C VAL A 60 -37.60 -23.55 7.15
N GLN A 61 -38.28 -24.68 7.34
CA GLN A 61 -38.91 -25.05 8.62
C GLN A 61 -37.90 -25.24 9.76
N GLU A 62 -36.68 -25.67 9.46
CA GLU A 62 -35.63 -25.86 10.45
C GLU A 62 -35.14 -24.52 11.04
N TYR A 63 -34.94 -23.50 10.20
CA TYR A 63 -34.53 -22.17 10.65
C TYR A 63 -35.68 -21.40 11.32
N VAL A 64 -36.93 -21.63 10.88
CA VAL A 64 -38.10 -21.09 11.56
C VAL A 64 -38.26 -21.72 12.96
N ALA A 65 -38.00 -23.02 13.12
CA ALA A 65 -37.99 -23.70 14.41
C ALA A 65 -36.88 -23.19 15.36
N MET A 66 -35.78 -22.64 14.81
CA MET A 66 -34.72 -21.96 15.56
C MET A 66 -35.07 -20.50 15.96
N GLY A 67 -36.27 -20.03 15.62
CA GLY A 67 -36.81 -18.75 16.09
C GLY A 67 -36.55 -17.56 15.16
N PHE A 68 -36.24 -17.80 13.88
CA PHE A 68 -36.16 -16.75 12.86
C PHE A 68 -37.50 -16.60 12.11
N PRO A 69 -37.97 -15.37 11.83
CA PRO A 69 -39.19 -15.17 11.04
C PRO A 69 -39.08 -15.78 9.64
N GLU A 70 -40.13 -16.46 9.18
CA GLU A 70 -40.13 -17.18 7.89
C GLU A 70 -39.78 -16.26 6.70
N GLU A 71 -40.26 -15.02 6.69
CA GLU A 71 -39.94 -14.03 5.66
C GLU A 71 -38.45 -13.65 5.64
N MET A 72 -37.81 -13.60 6.81
CA MET A 72 -36.39 -13.33 6.94
C MET A 72 -35.55 -14.52 6.45
N VAL A 73 -36.01 -15.75 6.72
CA VAL A 73 -35.38 -16.99 6.24
C VAL A 73 -35.46 -17.10 4.73
N LEU A 74 -36.61 -16.84 4.12
CA LEU A 74 -36.76 -16.87 2.67
C LEU A 74 -35.90 -15.82 1.97
N LYS A 75 -35.81 -14.61 2.55
CA LYS A 75 -34.93 -13.56 2.04
C LYS A 75 -33.46 -13.95 2.16
N ALA A 76 -33.02 -14.42 3.33
CA ALA A 76 -31.65 -14.86 3.54
C ALA A 76 -31.27 -16.04 2.63
N MET A 77 -32.19 -16.98 2.37
CA MET A 77 -31.92 -18.10 1.45
C MET A 77 -31.81 -17.65 -0.01
N LYS A 78 -32.57 -16.64 -0.41
CA LYS A 78 -32.45 -16.03 -1.74
C LYS A 78 -31.12 -15.29 -1.90
N ASP A 79 -30.72 -14.56 -0.86
CA ASP A 79 -29.52 -13.73 -0.86
C ASP A 79 -28.22 -14.56 -0.67
N ASN A 80 -28.31 -15.72 0.00
CA ASN A 80 -27.18 -16.62 0.25
C ASN A 80 -26.90 -17.61 -0.89
N GLY A 81 -27.83 -17.80 -1.83
CA GLY A 81 -27.64 -18.71 -2.97
C GLY A 81 -27.25 -20.13 -2.56
N ASP A 82 -26.13 -20.64 -3.09
CA ASP A 82 -25.60 -22.00 -2.86
C ASP A 82 -24.43 -22.04 -1.84
N ASP A 83 -24.16 -20.95 -1.10
CA ASP A 83 -22.97 -20.78 -0.25
C ASP A 83 -23.01 -21.54 1.10
N GLY A 84 -23.81 -22.60 1.19
CA GLY A 84 -23.84 -23.52 2.31
C GLY A 84 -24.56 -23.01 3.58
N ALA A 85 -24.83 -23.94 4.51
CA ALA A 85 -25.67 -23.69 5.68
C ALA A 85 -25.05 -22.75 6.73
N GLU A 86 -23.71 -22.73 6.87
CA GLU A 86 -23.03 -21.87 7.84
C GLU A 86 -23.11 -20.38 7.45
N SER A 87 -22.96 -20.07 6.17
CA SER A 87 -23.11 -18.71 5.62
C SER A 87 -24.55 -18.19 5.78
N LEU A 88 -25.53 -19.07 5.62
CA LEU A 88 -26.95 -18.72 5.81
C LEU A 88 -27.27 -18.31 7.25
N VAL A 89 -26.70 -19.01 8.23
CA VAL A 89 -26.88 -18.70 9.66
C VAL A 89 -26.26 -17.36 10.02
N GLU A 90 -25.07 -17.06 9.50
CA GLU A 90 -24.39 -15.77 9.73
C GLU A 90 -25.19 -14.60 9.12
N LEU A 91 -25.74 -14.80 7.93
CA LEU A 91 -26.61 -13.82 7.26
C LEU A 91 -27.92 -13.59 8.03
N LEU A 92 -28.53 -14.66 8.55
CA LEU A 92 -29.74 -14.58 9.39
C LEU A 92 -29.50 -13.84 10.71
N LEU A 93 -28.35 -14.07 11.35
CA LEU A 93 -27.95 -13.32 12.55
C LEU A 93 -27.72 -11.84 12.25
N THR A 94 -27.18 -11.54 11.06
CA THR A 94 -26.98 -10.18 10.58
C THR A 94 -28.32 -9.47 10.35
N TYR A 95 -29.30 -10.12 9.72
CA TYR A 95 -30.65 -9.57 9.54
C TYR A 95 -31.39 -9.37 10.86
N LYS A 96 -31.18 -10.27 11.84
CA LYS A 96 -31.72 -10.10 13.19
C LYS A 96 -31.08 -8.94 13.94
N ALA A 97 -29.79 -8.68 13.74
CA ALA A 97 -29.09 -7.55 14.34
C ALA A 97 -29.47 -6.19 13.72
N LEU A 98 -29.88 -6.19 12.44
CA LEU A 98 -30.25 -4.98 11.70
C LEU A 98 -31.70 -4.51 11.93
N GLY A 99 -32.52 -5.26 12.68
CA GLY A 99 -33.81 -4.82 13.23
C GLY A 99 -34.68 -3.97 12.30
N ASN A 100 -35.32 -4.57 11.29
CA ASN A 100 -36.30 -3.87 10.45
C ASN A 100 -37.74 -4.24 10.84
N ASP A 101 -38.48 -3.22 11.29
CA ASP A 101 -39.92 -3.20 11.51
C ASP A 101 -40.63 -2.91 10.17
N PRO A 102 -41.62 -3.71 9.73
CA PRO A 102 -42.29 -3.52 8.44
C PRO A 102 -43.53 -2.64 8.61
N SER A 103 -43.37 -1.32 8.45
CA SER A 103 -44.51 -0.44 8.17
C SER A 103 -44.08 0.89 7.56
N VAL A 104 -44.18 1.03 6.23
CA VAL A 104 -44.90 2.13 5.53
C VAL A 104 -45.18 1.63 4.11
N ASP A 105 -46.46 1.38 3.85
CA ASP A 105 -47.02 1.07 2.54
C ASP A 105 -47.77 2.30 2.00
N ASN A 106 -47.94 2.30 0.67
CA ASN A 106 -48.89 3.02 -0.17
C ASN A 106 -48.48 4.33 -0.87
N GLY A 107 -48.43 4.21 -2.20
CA GLY A 107 -49.38 4.97 -3.02
C GLY A 107 -48.98 5.22 -4.48
N SER A 108 -49.30 4.29 -5.39
CA SER A 108 -50.32 4.50 -6.45
C SER A 108 -50.02 3.71 -7.74
N THR A 109 -50.92 2.75 -8.00
CA THR A 109 -51.14 2.01 -9.24
C THR A 109 -51.79 2.88 -10.33
N SER A 110 -51.40 2.67 -11.58
CA SER A 110 -52.33 2.72 -12.72
C SER A 110 -51.77 1.87 -13.86
N GLY A 111 -52.44 0.75 -14.14
CA GLY A 111 -52.15 -0.10 -15.29
C GLY A 111 -53.17 0.13 -16.41
N CYS A 112 -52.76 -0.17 -17.64
CA CYS A 112 -53.58 -0.89 -18.61
C CYS A 112 -52.73 -1.29 -19.83
N ALA A 113 -52.77 -2.57 -20.20
CA ALA A 113 -52.52 -3.08 -21.55
C ALA A 113 -53.84 -3.76 -22.01
N PRO A 114 -54.01 -4.33 -23.22
CA PRO A 114 -53.13 -4.42 -24.40
C PRO A 114 -53.87 -4.18 -25.75
N GLN A 115 -53.16 -4.35 -26.88
CA GLN A 115 -53.57 -4.90 -28.21
C GLN A 115 -52.80 -4.17 -29.34
N ALA A 116 -52.47 -4.72 -30.51
CA ALA A 116 -52.29 -6.06 -31.11
C ALA A 116 -52.01 -5.81 -32.61
N ALA A 117 -51.37 -6.78 -33.30
CA ALA A 117 -51.28 -6.97 -34.76
C ALA A 117 -50.32 -6.04 -35.55
N ALA A 118 -49.58 -6.47 -36.58
CA ALA A 118 -49.33 -7.77 -37.20
C ALA A 118 -48.26 -7.57 -38.32
N ASP A 119 -47.54 -8.66 -38.65
CA ASP A 119 -47.06 -9.11 -39.97
C ASP A 119 -46.26 -8.16 -40.90
N SER A 120 -45.30 -8.58 -41.71
CA SER A 120 -44.52 -9.81 -41.93
C SER A 120 -43.43 -9.45 -42.96
N ASP A 121 -42.41 -10.28 -43.03
CA ASP A 121 -41.23 -10.25 -43.90
C ASP A 121 -41.49 -10.44 -45.42
N ASP A 122 -40.36 -10.45 -46.15
CA ASP A 122 -40.05 -10.92 -47.52
C ASP A 122 -39.99 -9.80 -48.60
N ASP A 123 -39.00 -9.68 -49.50
CA ASP A 123 -37.94 -10.59 -49.96
C ASP A 123 -36.93 -9.84 -50.88
N ILE A 124 -35.64 -10.24 -50.80
CA ILE A 124 -34.70 -10.62 -51.90
C ILE A 124 -34.07 -9.60 -52.91
N LEU A 125 -32.80 -9.92 -53.27
CA LEU A 125 -31.96 -9.61 -54.47
C LEU A 125 -31.18 -8.27 -54.43
N GLU A 126 -29.84 -8.20 -54.60
CA GLU A 126 -29.01 -8.77 -55.68
C GLU A 126 -27.52 -8.91 -55.32
N ASN A 127 -26.91 -9.97 -55.84
CA ASN A 127 -25.48 -10.23 -55.97
C ASN A 127 -24.95 -9.53 -57.24
N TRP A 128 -23.73 -8.98 -57.23
CA TRP A 128 -22.95 -8.74 -58.46
C TRP A 128 -21.47 -9.11 -58.26
N ASP A 129 -21.09 -10.13 -59.03
CA ASP A 129 -19.74 -10.63 -59.26
C ASP A 129 -18.87 -9.62 -60.05
N SER A 130 -17.54 -9.76 -59.99
CA SER A 130 -16.67 -10.01 -61.17
C SER A 130 -15.16 -9.93 -60.85
N GLU A 131 -14.54 -11.12 -60.76
CA GLU A 131 -13.36 -11.67 -61.47
C GLU A 131 -12.05 -10.86 -61.79
N ASP A 132 -10.94 -11.50 -61.38
CA ASP A 132 -9.68 -11.86 -62.08
C ASP A 132 -8.67 -10.83 -62.68
N ALA A 133 -7.38 -10.93 -62.26
CA ALA A 133 -6.31 -11.63 -63.01
C ALA A 133 -4.84 -11.30 -62.60
N ALA A 134 -4.03 -12.38 -62.57
CA ALA A 134 -2.59 -12.51 -62.94
C ALA A 134 -1.43 -12.28 -61.93
N GLU A 135 -0.71 -13.39 -61.67
CA GLU A 135 0.61 -13.53 -61.03
C GLU A 135 1.82 -13.19 -61.94
N ARG A 136 2.92 -12.66 -61.35
CA ARG A 136 4.26 -13.32 -61.28
C ARG A 136 5.37 -12.46 -60.62
N ASN A 137 6.03 -13.06 -59.62
CA ASN A 137 7.48 -13.12 -59.30
C ASN A 137 7.99 -12.64 -57.90
N LYS A 138 8.07 -13.63 -56.98
CA LYS A 138 9.22 -14.10 -56.14
C LYS A 138 9.96 -13.18 -55.12
N GLY A 139 9.59 -13.37 -53.84
CA GLY A 139 10.46 -13.82 -52.71
C GLY A 139 10.74 -12.82 -51.56
N PRO A 140 11.10 -13.25 -50.31
CA PRO A 140 10.90 -14.53 -49.60
C PRO A 140 9.96 -14.41 -48.36
N ALA A 141 9.51 -15.56 -47.86
CA ALA A 141 8.46 -15.75 -46.84
C ALA A 141 8.77 -15.16 -45.44
N PHE A 142 7.75 -14.50 -44.87
CA PHE A 142 7.55 -14.29 -43.44
C PHE A 142 6.16 -14.86 -43.06
N ASP A 143 6.07 -15.38 -41.85
CA ASP A 143 4.99 -16.22 -41.29
C ASP A 143 3.65 -15.44 -41.15
N GLU A 144 2.61 -15.81 -41.91
CA GLU A 144 1.25 -15.22 -41.88
C GLU A 144 0.36 -15.95 -40.85
N SER A 145 0.69 -15.83 -39.56
CA SER A 145 -0.16 -16.37 -38.48
C SER A 145 -0.60 -15.34 -37.44
N ASP A 146 0.05 -14.17 -37.36
CA ASP A 146 -0.19 -13.20 -36.28
C ASP A 146 -1.15 -12.04 -36.67
N ASP A 147 -1.44 -11.85 -37.96
CA ASP A 147 -2.29 -10.73 -38.43
C ASP A 147 -3.79 -11.04 -38.36
N GLU A 148 -4.19 -12.32 -38.40
CA GLU A 148 -5.60 -12.74 -38.30
C GLU A 148 -6.15 -12.61 -36.87
N ASP A 149 -5.34 -12.88 -35.83
CA ASP A 149 -5.76 -12.76 -34.43
C ASP A 149 -5.93 -11.29 -34.02
N PHE A 150 -5.08 -10.38 -34.53
CA PHE A 150 -5.19 -8.94 -34.24
C PHE A 150 -6.42 -8.30 -34.89
N LEU A 151 -6.77 -8.68 -36.12
CA LEU A 151 -7.97 -8.20 -36.80
C LEU A 151 -9.25 -8.74 -36.16
N ARG A 152 -9.21 -9.97 -35.63
CA ARG A 152 -10.32 -10.60 -34.91
C ARG A 152 -10.56 -9.98 -33.53
N GLU A 153 -9.50 -9.55 -32.85
CA GLU A 153 -9.57 -8.84 -31.56
C GLU A 153 -10.19 -7.44 -31.71
N MET A 154 -9.86 -6.74 -32.79
CA MET A 154 -10.43 -5.42 -33.12
C MET A 154 -11.91 -5.52 -33.52
N SER A 155 -12.28 -6.51 -34.35
CA SER A 155 -13.66 -6.73 -34.78
C SER A 155 -14.61 -7.06 -33.62
N GLN A 156 -14.18 -7.86 -32.65
CA GLN A 156 -15.02 -8.22 -31.50
C GLN A 156 -15.23 -7.05 -30.51
N LYS A 157 -14.30 -6.10 -30.47
CA LYS A 157 -14.40 -4.90 -29.64
C LYS A 157 -15.48 -3.96 -30.17
N ASP A 158 -15.50 -3.78 -31.49
CA ASP A 158 -16.47 -2.93 -32.15
C ASP A 158 -17.90 -3.52 -32.07
N GLU A 159 -18.07 -4.85 -32.19
CA GLU A 159 -19.38 -5.51 -32.04
C GLU A 159 -20.01 -5.34 -30.65
N LYS A 160 -19.20 -5.35 -29.57
CA LYS A 160 -19.70 -5.16 -28.19
C LYS A 160 -20.03 -3.70 -27.91
N VAL A 161 -19.27 -2.77 -28.46
CA VAL A 161 -19.58 -1.33 -28.37
C VAL A 161 -20.88 -1.03 -29.12
N ASP A 162 -21.03 -1.52 -30.35
CA ASP A 162 -22.26 -1.38 -31.13
C ASP A 162 -23.48 -1.98 -30.42
N SER A 163 -23.32 -3.13 -29.77
CA SER A 163 -24.39 -3.76 -28.98
C SER A 163 -24.85 -2.88 -27.80
N LEU A 164 -23.93 -2.21 -27.11
CA LEU A 164 -24.25 -1.30 -26.01
C LEU A 164 -24.85 0.02 -26.51
N VAL A 165 -24.36 0.55 -27.62
CA VAL A 165 -24.93 1.75 -28.25
C VAL A 165 -26.36 1.47 -28.74
N ASN A 166 -26.61 0.30 -29.32
CA ASN A 166 -27.96 -0.15 -29.71
C ASN A 166 -28.89 -0.37 -28.51
N MET A 167 -28.33 -0.61 -27.31
CA MET A 167 -29.08 -0.63 -26.04
C MET A 167 -29.37 0.76 -25.47
N GLY A 168 -28.92 1.83 -26.13
CA GLY A 168 -29.20 3.22 -25.78
C GLY A 168 -28.15 3.91 -24.92
N PHE A 169 -26.99 3.29 -24.72
CA PHE A 169 -25.88 3.91 -23.98
C PHE A 169 -25.03 4.83 -24.87
N PRO A 170 -24.47 5.94 -24.34
CA PRO A 170 -23.51 6.76 -25.07
C PRO A 170 -22.29 5.95 -25.51
N GLU A 171 -21.81 6.20 -26.73
CA GLU A 171 -20.69 5.45 -27.33
C GLU A 171 -19.40 5.58 -26.50
N ASP A 172 -19.14 6.76 -25.93
CA ASP A 172 -18.01 7.01 -25.03
C ASP A 172 -18.10 6.19 -23.73
N GLU A 173 -19.29 6.05 -23.16
CA GLU A 173 -19.53 5.20 -21.98
C GLU A 173 -19.40 3.70 -22.30
N ALA A 174 -19.90 3.27 -23.46
CA ALA A 174 -19.75 1.90 -23.95
C ALA A 174 -18.27 1.53 -24.16
N ILE A 175 -17.50 2.42 -24.81
CA ILE A 175 -16.05 2.23 -25.02
C ILE A 175 -15.31 2.19 -23.69
N MET A 176 -15.66 3.07 -22.75
CA MET A 176 -15.07 3.08 -21.40
C MET A 176 -15.39 1.81 -20.62
N ALA A 177 -16.62 1.30 -20.70
CA ALA A 177 -17.02 0.07 -20.03
C ALA A 177 -16.28 -1.16 -20.58
N VAL A 178 -16.18 -1.30 -21.91
CA VAL A 178 -15.42 -2.39 -22.56
C VAL A 178 -13.94 -2.32 -22.19
N THR A 179 -13.38 -1.10 -22.13
CA THR A 179 -11.98 -0.88 -21.73
C THR A 179 -11.74 -1.19 -20.24
N ARG A 180 -12.72 -0.92 -19.37
CA ARG A 180 -12.62 -1.13 -17.92
C ARG A 180 -12.79 -2.58 -17.51
N CYS A 181 -13.77 -3.27 -18.08
CA CYS A 181 -14.12 -4.65 -17.70
C CYS A 181 -13.34 -5.71 -18.50
N GLY A 182 -12.68 -5.31 -19.59
CA GLY A 182 -11.94 -6.19 -20.47
C GLY A 182 -12.82 -6.81 -21.56
N GLN A 183 -12.18 -7.20 -22.66
CA GLN A 183 -12.85 -7.67 -23.88
C GLN A 183 -13.61 -8.99 -23.68
N ASP A 184 -13.26 -9.79 -22.66
CA ASP A 184 -13.93 -11.06 -22.32
C ASP A 184 -15.19 -10.88 -21.43
N ALA A 185 -15.48 -9.66 -20.97
CA ALA A 185 -16.64 -9.41 -20.11
C ALA A 185 -17.97 -9.62 -20.86
N SER A 186 -18.97 -10.14 -20.15
CA SER A 186 -20.32 -10.29 -20.68
C SER A 186 -21.02 -8.91 -20.77
N ILE A 187 -21.99 -8.77 -21.69
CA ILE A 187 -22.74 -7.52 -21.87
C ILE A 187 -23.41 -7.08 -20.56
N ALA A 188 -23.89 -8.02 -19.73
CA ALA A 188 -24.46 -7.71 -18.42
C ALA A 188 -23.47 -6.99 -17.49
N VAL A 189 -22.21 -7.43 -17.45
CA VAL A 189 -21.17 -6.80 -16.62
C VAL A 189 -20.79 -5.42 -17.16
N LEU A 190 -20.82 -5.25 -18.48
CA LEU A 190 -20.56 -3.95 -19.12
C LEU A 190 -21.66 -2.94 -18.81
N VAL A 191 -22.93 -3.37 -18.88
CA VAL A 191 -24.10 -2.55 -18.50
C VAL A 191 -24.06 -2.17 -17.03
N ASP A 192 -23.77 -3.12 -16.13
CA ASP A 192 -23.63 -2.84 -14.69
C ASP A 192 -22.49 -1.85 -14.42
N SER A 193 -21.39 -1.93 -15.17
CA SER A 193 -20.29 -0.96 -15.08
C SER A 193 -20.70 0.44 -15.55
N ILE A 194 -21.53 0.56 -16.59
CA ILE A 194 -22.03 1.86 -17.07
C ILE A 194 -22.95 2.47 -16.02
N TYR A 195 -23.93 1.71 -15.51
CA TYR A 195 -24.82 2.17 -14.45
C TYR A 195 -24.08 2.54 -13.16
N ALA A 196 -23.07 1.76 -12.78
CA ALA A 196 -22.22 2.08 -11.64
C ALA A 196 -21.43 3.39 -11.84
N SER A 197 -20.99 3.70 -13.06
CA SER A 197 -20.37 5.01 -13.35
C SER A 197 -21.36 6.17 -13.38
N GLN A 198 -22.59 5.95 -13.89
CA GLN A 198 -23.62 6.99 -13.91
C GLN A 198 -24.14 7.32 -12.51
N THR A 199 -24.30 6.32 -11.64
CA THR A 199 -24.68 6.53 -10.23
C THR A 199 -23.57 7.16 -9.38
N ALA A 200 -22.31 7.07 -9.82
CA ALA A 200 -21.18 7.74 -9.17
C ALA A 200 -21.00 9.21 -9.62
N GLY A 201 -21.80 9.70 -10.57
CA GLY A 201 -21.58 10.95 -11.29
C GLY A 201 -22.76 11.92 -11.32
N ASP A 202 -23.56 12.01 -10.25
CA ASP A 202 -24.64 13.02 -10.17
C ASP A 202 -24.45 13.96 -8.98
N GLY A 203 -23.73 15.05 -9.25
CA GLY A 203 -23.46 16.13 -8.32
C GLY A 203 -22.48 17.12 -8.94
N TYR A 204 -23.00 18.26 -9.40
CA TYR A 204 -22.34 19.41 -10.05
C TYR A 204 -22.34 19.45 -11.59
N TYR A 205 -23.53 19.68 -12.16
CA TYR A 205 -23.68 20.58 -13.31
C TYR A 205 -24.50 21.80 -12.89
N GLY A 206 -23.81 22.93 -12.71
CA GLY A 206 -24.40 24.25 -12.56
C GLY A 206 -23.98 25.12 -13.73
N ASN A 207 -24.95 25.44 -14.58
CA ASN A 207 -24.85 26.30 -15.76
C ASN A 207 -24.02 27.58 -15.55
N SER A 208 -23.15 27.87 -16.52
CA SER A 208 -23.03 29.24 -17.04
C SER A 208 -22.90 29.17 -18.56
N SER A 209 -23.86 29.83 -19.20
CA SER A 209 -24.10 29.88 -20.61
C SER A 209 -23.23 30.94 -21.32
N ASP A 210 -23.22 30.81 -22.65
CA ASP A 210 -23.07 31.85 -23.67
C ASP A 210 -21.72 32.56 -23.84
N HIS A 211 -20.99 32.15 -24.88
CA HIS A 211 -20.86 32.99 -26.07
C HIS A 211 -20.41 32.16 -27.30
N GLU A 212 -21.26 32.22 -28.32
CA GLU A 212 -21.01 31.85 -29.71
C GLU A 212 -19.77 32.57 -30.26
N ASP A 213 -18.99 31.94 -31.14
CA ASP A 213 -19.21 32.03 -32.60
C ASP A 213 -17.92 31.81 -33.43
N ASN A 214 -18.11 31.08 -34.53
CA ASN A 214 -17.37 31.03 -35.80
C ASN A 214 -15.88 30.57 -35.90
N SER A 215 -15.75 29.27 -36.22
CA SER A 215 -15.29 28.74 -37.53
C SER A 215 -14.47 29.64 -38.48
N TYR A 216 -13.29 29.17 -38.92
CA TYR A 216 -13.00 28.77 -40.32
C TYR A 216 -11.49 28.56 -40.56
N GLY A 217 -11.13 27.42 -41.18
CA GLY A 217 -10.22 27.45 -42.35
C GLY A 217 -8.74 27.05 -42.19
N GLY A 218 -8.47 25.74 -42.16
CA GLY A 218 -7.80 25.04 -43.28
C GLY A 218 -6.39 25.43 -43.80
N ARG A 219 -5.50 24.42 -43.72
CA ARG A 219 -4.51 23.94 -44.73
C ARG A 219 -3.10 24.57 -44.87
N LYS A 220 -2.14 23.79 -44.35
CA LYS A 220 -1.00 23.11 -45.04
C LYS A 220 -0.31 23.80 -46.24
N LYS A 221 1.01 24.09 -46.12
CA LYS A 221 2.16 23.39 -46.79
C LYS A 221 3.42 24.29 -46.85
N GLY A 222 4.60 23.66 -46.70
CA GLY A 222 5.82 24.10 -47.41
C GLY A 222 7.09 24.30 -46.57
N ARG A 223 7.94 23.27 -46.47
CA ARG A 223 9.40 23.43 -46.39
C ARG A 223 9.97 23.36 -47.82
N PRO A 224 11.09 24.04 -48.12
CA PRO A 224 12.39 23.35 -48.06
C PRO A 224 13.54 24.22 -47.51
N GLY A 225 14.56 23.56 -46.98
CA GLY A 225 15.69 24.21 -46.28
C GLY A 225 16.87 24.58 -47.16
N ASN A 226 17.86 25.25 -46.56
CA ASN A 226 19.27 25.06 -46.93
C ASN A 226 20.25 25.49 -45.82
N LYS A 227 21.44 24.89 -45.86
CA LYS A 227 22.47 24.78 -44.81
C LYS A 227 23.45 25.97 -44.73
N ARG A 228 24.14 26.05 -43.57
CA ARG A 228 25.53 26.51 -43.28
C ARG A 228 25.78 28.01 -43.02
N LYS A 229 26.24 28.35 -41.80
CA LYS A 229 27.67 28.61 -41.46
C LYS A 229 27.84 29.05 -40.00
N ARG A 230 28.78 28.43 -39.30
CA ARG A 230 29.40 28.89 -38.03
C ARG A 230 30.28 30.13 -38.29
N LYS A 231 30.20 31.14 -37.42
CA LYS A 231 31.32 32.04 -37.08
C LYS A 231 31.22 32.44 -35.60
N SER A 232 32.32 32.25 -34.89
CA SER A 232 32.60 32.69 -33.53
C SER A 232 33.06 34.16 -33.53
N PHE A 233 32.74 34.95 -32.49
CA PHE A 233 33.67 35.79 -31.72
C PHE A 233 32.95 36.60 -30.62
N GLY A 234 33.39 36.43 -29.36
CA GLY A 234 33.68 37.49 -28.38
C GLY A 234 32.54 38.27 -27.70
N GLY A 235 32.56 38.32 -26.36
CA GLY A 235 31.98 39.43 -25.58
C GLY A 235 31.30 39.02 -24.28
N GLN A 236 31.90 39.41 -23.14
CA GLN A 236 31.36 39.29 -21.78
C GLN A 236 30.02 40.01 -21.60
N SER A 237 29.15 39.47 -20.74
CA SER A 237 28.50 40.14 -19.59
C SER A 237 27.08 39.60 -19.30
N GLN A 238 26.81 39.47 -18.00
CA GLN A 238 25.51 39.25 -17.35
C GLN A 238 24.88 37.85 -17.47
N GLY A 239 24.94 37.12 -16.35
CA GLY A 239 24.21 35.88 -16.11
C GLY A 239 22.72 36.12 -16.26
N SER A 240 22.23 35.77 -17.45
CA SER A 240 20.85 35.88 -17.87
C SER A 240 20.06 34.69 -17.32
N ARG A 241 18.85 34.99 -16.83
CA ARG A 241 17.73 34.04 -16.66
C ARG A 241 17.72 33.04 -17.82
N GLY A 242 17.74 31.75 -17.48
CA GLY A 242 17.58 30.69 -18.47
C GLY A 242 16.22 30.80 -19.17
N PRO A 243 16.10 30.39 -20.44
CA PRO A 243 14.86 30.50 -21.20
C PRO A 243 13.75 29.65 -20.57
N LEU A 244 12.56 30.25 -20.53
CA LEU A 244 11.29 29.55 -20.35
C LEU A 244 11.07 28.67 -21.60
N ASP A 245 11.50 27.42 -21.50
CA ASP A 245 11.11 26.35 -22.43
C ASP A 245 10.64 25.15 -21.59
N GLY A 246 9.39 24.75 -21.79
CA GLY A 246 8.67 23.72 -21.04
C GLY A 246 9.07 22.32 -21.46
N SER A 247 10.34 21.96 -21.27
CA SER A 247 10.84 20.60 -21.57
C SER A 247 11.68 19.97 -20.46
N ASN A 248 11.51 20.37 -19.19
CA ASN A 248 12.13 19.70 -18.04
C ASN A 248 11.34 18.45 -17.60
N ASP A 249 11.13 17.55 -18.56
CA ASP A 249 10.67 16.19 -18.36
C ASP A 249 11.86 15.22 -18.45
N GLU A 250 12.94 15.45 -17.71
CA GLU A 250 13.93 14.40 -17.46
C GLU A 250 13.81 13.90 -16.02
N PRO A 251 13.70 12.57 -15.78
CA PRO A 251 13.66 12.04 -14.43
C PRO A 251 14.96 12.37 -13.71
N MET A 252 14.88 12.90 -12.49
CA MET A 252 16.08 13.10 -11.66
C MET A 252 16.80 11.75 -11.49
N PRO A 253 18.05 11.61 -11.95
CA PRO A 253 18.72 10.32 -11.96
C PRO A 253 19.00 9.86 -10.53
N LEU A 254 18.57 8.63 -10.21
CA LEU A 254 18.86 8.03 -8.91
C LEU A 254 20.34 7.61 -8.85
N PRO A 255 21.09 8.01 -7.81
CA PRO A 255 22.50 7.65 -7.69
C PRO A 255 22.66 6.14 -7.52
N ASN A 256 23.70 5.56 -8.12
CA ASN A 256 24.08 4.17 -7.92
C ASN A 256 25.58 4.10 -7.58
N PRO A 257 25.95 3.77 -6.33
CA PRO A 257 25.09 3.32 -5.23
C PRO A 257 24.31 4.47 -4.54
N MET A 258 23.10 4.17 -4.02
CA MET A 258 22.26 5.12 -3.27
C MET A 258 22.76 5.31 -1.82
N ILE A 259 23.84 6.06 -1.67
CA ILE A 259 24.56 6.25 -0.39
C ILE A 259 24.27 7.58 0.30
N GLY A 260 23.39 8.41 -0.27
CA GLY A 260 23.15 9.78 0.21
C GLY A 260 24.34 10.70 -0.02
N PHE A 261 24.45 11.70 0.85
CA PHE A 261 25.57 12.64 0.82
C PHE A 261 26.79 12.04 1.52
N ASN A 262 26.61 11.48 2.72
CA ASN A 262 27.69 10.86 3.50
C ASN A 262 27.16 9.62 4.24
N LEU A 263 27.81 8.45 4.14
CA LEU A 263 27.49 7.28 5.00
C LEU A 263 28.36 7.27 6.26
N PRO A 264 27.94 6.56 7.34
CA PRO A 264 28.73 6.44 8.58
C PRO A 264 30.19 6.00 8.38
N ASN A 265 30.48 5.28 7.28
CA ASN A 265 31.78 4.72 6.95
C ASN A 265 32.39 5.30 5.65
N GLY A 266 31.78 6.34 5.06
CA GLY A 266 32.10 6.84 3.71
C GLY A 266 32.78 8.20 3.68
N SER A 267 33.74 8.37 2.76
CA SER A 267 34.61 9.57 2.61
C SER A 267 34.11 10.63 1.62
N MET A 268 32.91 10.48 1.07
CA MET A 268 32.34 11.50 0.18
C MET A 268 31.74 12.59 1.05
N SER A 269 32.30 13.80 1.03
CA SER A 269 31.66 15.00 1.57
C SER A 269 31.11 15.79 0.41
N VAL A 270 29.78 15.79 0.24
CA VAL A 270 29.14 16.62 -0.77
C VAL A 270 29.13 18.07 -0.29
N LYS A 271 29.79 18.97 -1.04
CA LYS A 271 29.65 20.42 -0.82
C LYS A 271 28.29 20.85 -1.35
N ARG A 272 27.35 21.11 -0.43
CA ARG A 272 26.03 21.66 -0.74
C ARG A 272 25.97 23.12 -0.32
N SER A 273 25.58 23.99 -1.24
CA SER A 273 25.18 25.37 -0.92
C SER A 273 23.66 25.42 -0.79
N LEU A 274 23.16 25.99 0.30
CA LEU A 274 21.74 26.23 0.49
C LEU A 274 21.39 27.67 0.13
N PRO A 275 20.23 27.94 -0.48
CA PRO A 275 19.72 29.31 -0.59
C PRO A 275 19.52 29.93 0.78
N GLY A 276 19.71 31.25 0.91
CA GLY A 276 19.60 31.95 2.20
C GLY A 276 18.25 31.70 2.90
N GLN A 277 17.15 31.65 2.15
CA GLN A 277 15.79 31.40 2.66
C GLN A 277 15.63 29.99 3.27
N ALA A 278 16.43 29.02 2.83
CA ALA A 278 16.37 27.65 3.32
C ALA A 278 17.20 27.44 4.60
N ILE A 279 18.08 28.37 4.95
CA ILE A 279 19.00 28.23 6.09
C ILE A 279 18.28 28.59 7.40
N GLY A 280 18.71 27.96 8.50
CA GLY A 280 18.30 28.32 9.85
C GLY A 280 17.06 27.58 10.36
N PRO A 281 16.63 27.90 11.60
CA PRO A 281 15.41 27.37 12.17
C PRO A 281 14.16 27.94 11.46
N PRO A 282 13.08 27.17 11.37
CA PRO A 282 13.04 25.74 11.64
C PRO A 282 13.95 24.97 10.67
N TYR A 283 14.69 24.00 11.21
CA TYR A 283 15.18 22.92 10.37
C TYR A 283 13.99 22.15 9.82
N PHE A 284 14.08 21.64 8.61
CA PHE A 284 13.03 20.82 8.04
C PHE A 284 13.58 19.54 7.44
N TYR A 285 12.76 18.50 7.47
CA TYR A 285 13.12 17.17 6.99
C TYR A 285 11.90 16.49 6.36
N TYR A 286 11.94 16.32 5.05
CA TYR A 286 10.87 15.70 4.29
C TYR A 286 11.35 14.40 3.63
N GLU A 287 10.58 13.32 3.79
CA GLU A 287 10.86 12.02 3.21
C GLU A 287 9.83 11.65 2.14
N ASN A 288 10.30 10.99 1.08
CA ASN A 288 9.45 10.38 0.07
C ASN A 288 10.13 9.17 -0.59
N VAL A 289 9.37 8.33 -1.28
CA VAL A 289 9.91 7.17 -2.01
C VAL A 289 10.89 7.60 -3.10
N ALA A 290 12.05 6.93 -3.18
CA ALA A 290 13.06 7.29 -4.18
C ALA A 290 12.56 7.08 -5.62
N LEU A 291 11.87 5.97 -5.86
CA LEU A 291 11.33 5.57 -7.17
C LEU A 291 9.98 6.25 -7.48
N ALA A 292 9.81 7.51 -7.08
CA ALA A 292 8.60 8.28 -7.38
C ALA A 292 8.42 8.48 -8.90
N PRO A 293 7.17 8.70 -9.38
CA PRO A 293 6.90 9.04 -10.77
C PRO A 293 7.74 10.22 -11.28
N LYS A 294 7.90 10.27 -12.59
CA LYS A 294 8.66 11.32 -13.28
C LYS A 294 8.09 12.71 -12.92
N GLY A 295 8.97 13.69 -12.71
CA GLY A 295 8.60 15.05 -12.32
C GLY A 295 8.32 15.25 -10.82
N VAL A 296 7.99 14.19 -10.05
CA VAL A 296 7.65 14.33 -8.62
C VAL A 296 8.80 14.93 -7.81
N TRP A 297 10.01 14.40 -7.95
CA TRP A 297 11.18 14.94 -7.25
C TRP A 297 11.57 16.35 -7.71
N THR A 298 11.36 16.67 -8.99
CA THR A 298 11.57 18.02 -9.52
C THR A 298 10.60 19.01 -8.86
N THR A 299 9.32 18.64 -8.74
CA THR A 299 8.32 19.46 -8.05
C THR A 299 8.63 19.60 -6.57
N ILE A 300 8.90 18.50 -5.85
CA ILE A 300 9.22 18.56 -4.42
C ILE A 300 10.45 19.44 -4.18
N SER A 301 11.52 19.27 -4.98
CA SER A 301 12.72 20.10 -4.94
C SER A 301 12.37 21.56 -5.15
N ARG A 302 11.57 21.89 -6.18
CA ARG A 302 11.18 23.27 -6.50
C ARG A 302 10.44 23.96 -5.36
N PHE A 303 9.50 23.27 -4.72
CA PHE A 303 8.74 23.82 -3.59
C PHE A 303 9.58 23.89 -2.31
N LEU A 304 10.53 22.98 -2.10
CA LEU A 304 11.42 22.99 -0.95
C LEU A 304 12.75 23.69 -1.25
N TYR A 305 12.66 24.91 -1.78
CA TYR A 305 13.78 25.85 -2.00
C TYR A 305 14.88 25.35 -2.96
N ASP A 306 14.48 24.64 -4.02
CA ASP A 306 15.39 24.05 -5.02
C ASP A 306 16.48 23.16 -4.40
N ILE A 307 16.18 22.55 -3.25
CA ILE A 307 17.11 21.69 -2.55
C ILE A 307 17.17 20.32 -3.21
N GLN A 308 18.39 19.91 -3.55
CA GLN A 308 18.66 18.55 -4.02
C GLN A 308 18.29 17.49 -2.96
N PRO A 309 17.50 16.46 -3.31
CA PRO A 309 17.20 15.33 -2.43
C PRO A 309 18.43 14.47 -2.15
N GLU A 310 18.57 14.04 -0.89
CA GLU A 310 19.52 13.03 -0.44
C GLU A 310 18.91 11.63 -0.65
N PHE A 311 19.35 10.90 -1.68
CA PHE A 311 18.86 9.56 -1.99
C PHE A 311 19.68 8.47 -1.28
N VAL A 312 19.05 7.75 -0.36
CA VAL A 312 19.68 6.72 0.49
C VAL A 312 18.87 5.42 0.45
N ASP A 313 19.58 4.29 0.43
CA ASP A 313 19.00 2.98 0.67
C ASP A 313 19.31 2.52 2.11
N SER A 314 18.28 2.27 2.93
CA SER A 314 18.47 1.83 4.32
C SER A 314 19.20 0.50 4.48
N LYS A 315 19.46 -0.25 3.39
CA LYS A 315 20.32 -1.45 3.43
C LYS A 315 21.74 -1.18 3.98
N PHE A 316 22.19 0.07 3.95
CA PHE A 316 23.48 0.46 4.53
C PHE A 316 23.44 0.63 6.05
N PHE A 317 22.22 0.77 6.60
CA PHE A 317 21.93 0.94 8.01
C PHE A 317 21.44 -0.37 8.63
N CYS A 318 20.48 -1.08 8.03
CA CYS A 318 19.92 -2.32 8.59
C CYS A 318 19.88 -3.48 7.58
N ALA A 319 19.33 -4.62 8.02
CA ALA A 319 19.20 -5.84 7.21
C ALA A 319 18.05 -5.83 6.18
N ALA A 320 17.34 -4.72 6.01
CA ALA A 320 16.27 -4.56 5.03
C ALA A 320 16.51 -3.35 4.12
N ALA A 321 16.41 -3.55 2.81
CA ALA A 321 16.57 -2.45 1.84
C ALA A 321 15.37 -1.51 1.89
N ARG A 322 15.61 -0.20 1.79
CA ARG A 322 14.54 0.81 1.75
C ARG A 322 15.04 2.06 1.07
N LYS A 323 14.72 2.19 -0.22
CA LYS A 323 15.17 3.31 -1.07
C LYS A 323 14.27 4.52 -0.86
N ARG A 324 14.81 5.60 -0.32
CA ARG A 324 14.12 6.87 -0.05
C ARG A 324 14.93 8.06 -0.52
N GLY A 325 14.24 9.17 -0.77
CA GLY A 325 14.86 10.48 -0.90
C GLY A 325 14.46 11.34 0.29
N TYR A 326 15.39 12.18 0.72
CA TYR A 326 15.20 13.08 1.85
C TYR A 326 15.57 14.51 1.43
N ILE A 327 14.65 15.46 1.58
CA ILE A 327 14.94 16.88 1.39
C ILE A 327 14.93 17.57 2.74
N HIS A 328 16.03 18.22 3.07
CA HIS A 328 16.21 18.89 4.34
C HIS A 328 17.20 20.04 4.23
N ASN A 329 17.20 20.94 5.21
CA ASN A 329 18.21 22.00 5.37
C ASN A 329 19.26 21.69 6.47
N LEU A 330 19.26 20.47 7.01
CA LEU A 330 20.22 20.05 8.05
C LEU A 330 21.69 20.15 7.60
N PRO A 331 22.61 20.44 8.53
CA PRO A 331 24.05 20.28 8.33
C PRO A 331 24.43 18.84 7.94
N LEU A 332 25.49 18.69 7.15
CA LEU A 332 26.00 17.38 6.71
C LEU A 332 27.24 16.93 7.50
N VAL A 333 27.87 17.85 8.23
CA VAL A 333 29.11 17.63 8.98
C VAL A 333 28.76 17.11 10.37
N ASN A 334 29.61 16.23 10.93
CA ASN A 334 29.46 15.64 12.27
C ASN A 334 28.22 14.73 12.44
N ARG A 335 27.71 14.11 11.37
CA ARG A 335 26.74 13.03 11.51
C ARG A 335 27.35 11.84 12.24
N SER A 336 26.57 11.20 13.11
CA SER A 336 26.98 10.01 13.86
C SER A 336 25.91 8.92 13.79
N ALA A 337 26.33 7.67 13.67
CA ALA A 337 25.43 6.52 13.65
C ALA A 337 24.91 6.22 15.07
N LEU A 338 23.66 5.75 15.15
CA LEU A 338 23.10 5.22 16.39
C LEU A 338 23.92 4.03 16.90
N ARG A 339 23.99 3.94 18.23
CA ARG A 339 24.58 2.79 18.93
C ARG A 339 23.50 2.08 19.74
N PRO A 340 23.52 0.73 19.82
CA PRO A 340 24.39 -0.17 19.06
C PRO A 340 24.10 -0.14 17.56
N ILE A 341 25.10 -0.49 16.74
CA ILE A 341 24.92 -0.54 15.28
C ILE A 341 23.97 -1.70 14.96
N PRO A 342 22.86 -1.45 14.25
CA PRO A 342 21.90 -2.51 13.89
C PRO A 342 22.52 -3.54 12.93
N PRO A 343 22.02 -4.79 12.96
CA PRO A 343 22.49 -5.86 12.09
C PRO A 343 22.21 -5.52 10.62
N LYS A 344 23.17 -5.82 9.73
CA LYS A 344 23.10 -5.49 8.30
C LYS A 344 22.75 -6.68 7.42
N THR A 345 22.78 -7.89 7.98
CA THR A 345 22.41 -9.11 7.27
C THR A 345 21.29 -9.87 7.97
N ILE A 346 20.54 -10.68 7.20
CA ILE A 346 19.46 -11.54 7.71
C ILE A 346 20.00 -12.45 8.83
N PHE A 347 21.21 -12.97 8.70
CA PHE A 347 21.79 -13.90 9.67
C PHE A 347 22.29 -13.23 10.94
N GLU A 348 22.69 -11.96 10.87
CA GLU A 348 22.98 -11.16 12.08
C GLU A 348 21.69 -10.79 12.81
N ALA A 349 20.64 -10.43 12.06
CA ALA A 349 19.35 -10.08 12.62
C ALA A 349 18.63 -11.30 13.23
N PHE A 350 18.63 -12.42 12.52
CA PHE A 350 17.91 -13.64 12.88
C PHE A 350 18.81 -14.88 12.77
N PRO A 351 19.74 -15.10 13.72
CA PRO A 351 20.72 -16.20 13.65
C PRO A 351 20.10 -17.59 13.52
N ARG A 352 18.91 -17.79 14.09
CA ARG A 352 18.17 -19.07 14.07
C ARG A 352 17.76 -19.50 12.65
N THR A 353 17.56 -18.55 11.74
CA THR A 353 17.17 -18.83 10.34
C THR A 353 18.31 -19.49 9.55
N LYS A 354 19.57 -19.25 9.95
CA LYS A 354 20.76 -19.76 9.25
C LYS A 354 20.77 -21.28 9.11
N LYS A 355 20.26 -22.01 10.11
CA LYS A 355 20.18 -23.48 10.10
C LYS A 355 19.31 -24.01 8.96
N TRP A 356 18.27 -23.26 8.58
CA TRP A 356 17.27 -23.67 7.60
C TRP A 356 17.47 -23.03 6.23
N TRP A 357 18.51 -22.20 6.08
CA TRP A 357 18.73 -21.41 4.88
C TRP A 357 19.35 -22.27 3.77
N PRO A 358 18.68 -22.48 2.62
CA PRO A 358 19.24 -23.29 1.55
C PRO A 358 20.46 -22.63 0.92
N SER A 359 21.43 -23.44 0.48
CA SER A 359 22.64 -22.95 -0.19
C SER A 359 22.35 -22.19 -1.50
N TRP A 360 21.24 -22.53 -2.16
CA TRP A 360 20.78 -21.89 -3.39
C TRP A 360 20.00 -20.59 -3.17
N ASP A 361 19.67 -20.22 -1.93
CA ASP A 361 19.08 -18.91 -1.61
C ASP A 361 20.18 -17.89 -1.30
N PRO A 362 20.52 -16.99 -2.25
CA PRO A 362 21.66 -16.08 -2.12
C PRO A 362 21.35 -14.87 -1.25
N ARG A 363 20.10 -14.70 -0.77
CA ARG A 363 19.71 -13.48 -0.08
C ARG A 363 20.53 -13.31 1.21
N ARG A 364 20.93 -12.06 1.43
CA ARG A 364 21.63 -11.61 2.64
C ARG A 364 20.91 -10.48 3.34
N GLN A 365 19.94 -9.85 2.67
CA GLN A 365 19.12 -8.74 3.15
C GLN A 365 17.69 -8.95 2.67
N PHE A 366 16.73 -8.42 3.42
CA PHE A 366 15.34 -8.33 2.99
C PHE A 366 15.15 -7.20 1.97
N ASN A 367 14.09 -7.29 1.18
CA ASN A 367 13.63 -6.19 0.35
C ASN A 367 12.89 -5.15 1.21
N CYS A 368 12.33 -4.12 0.57
CA CYS A 368 11.48 -3.14 1.26
C CYS A 368 10.36 -3.85 2.01
N LEU A 369 10.28 -3.59 3.32
CA LEU A 369 9.22 -4.07 4.17
C LEU A 369 7.88 -3.51 3.68
N GLN A 370 6.87 -4.38 3.60
CA GLN A 370 5.57 -4.10 3.02
C GLN A 370 4.52 -3.92 4.11
N THR A 371 3.35 -3.40 3.73
CA THR A 371 2.19 -3.20 4.62
C THR A 371 1.31 -4.44 4.78
N CYS A 372 1.59 -5.48 4.01
CA CYS A 372 0.87 -6.75 3.99
C CYS A 372 1.84 -7.93 4.00
N VAL A 373 1.32 -9.10 4.39
CA VAL A 373 2.08 -10.34 4.49
C VAL A 373 1.51 -11.42 3.58
N ALA A 374 2.34 -12.41 3.27
CA ALA A 374 1.93 -13.58 2.50
C ALA A 374 0.79 -14.35 3.18
N SER A 375 -0.11 -14.91 2.36
CA SER A 375 -1.18 -15.79 2.84
C SER A 375 -0.65 -17.18 3.18
N ALA A 376 -1.31 -17.87 4.12
CA ALA A 376 -0.97 -19.26 4.47
C ALA A 376 -1.04 -20.19 3.24
N LYS A 377 -1.99 -19.97 2.32
CA LYS A 377 -2.11 -20.72 1.06
C LYS A 377 -0.85 -20.60 0.19
N LEU A 378 -0.21 -19.43 0.16
CA LEU A 378 1.06 -19.26 -0.56
C LEU A 378 2.19 -20.06 0.11
N LEU A 379 2.27 -20.02 1.44
CA LEU A 379 3.30 -20.75 2.18
C LEU A 379 3.18 -22.27 1.96
N GLU A 380 1.96 -22.80 1.97
CA GLU A 380 1.70 -24.21 1.70
C GLU A 380 2.04 -24.59 0.24
N ARG A 381 1.74 -23.73 -0.74
CA ARG A 381 2.17 -23.97 -2.13
C ARG A 381 3.70 -24.04 -2.26
N ILE A 382 4.43 -23.15 -1.60
CA ILE A 382 5.89 -23.16 -1.57
C ILE A 382 6.39 -24.46 -0.92
N ARG A 383 5.83 -24.82 0.23
CA ARG A 383 6.18 -26.06 0.95
C ARG A 383 5.95 -27.30 0.09
N LEU A 384 4.80 -27.42 -0.57
CA LEU A 384 4.47 -28.54 -1.45
C LEU A 384 5.40 -28.60 -2.67
N ALA A 385 5.68 -27.45 -3.30
CA ALA A 385 6.60 -27.39 -4.43
C ALA A 385 8.02 -27.87 -4.05
N LEU A 386 8.50 -27.53 -2.85
CA LEU A 386 9.79 -27.98 -2.33
C LEU A 386 9.76 -29.46 -1.92
N THR A 387 8.69 -29.91 -1.28
CA THR A 387 8.55 -31.31 -0.81
C THR A 387 8.44 -32.29 -1.98
N ASN A 388 7.82 -31.88 -3.09
CA ASN A 388 7.68 -32.69 -4.30
C ASN A 388 8.89 -32.58 -5.25
N SER A 389 9.95 -31.87 -4.83
CA SER A 389 11.17 -31.70 -5.62
C SER A 389 12.32 -32.55 -5.07
N VAL A 390 13.26 -32.89 -5.94
CA VAL A 390 14.57 -33.44 -5.53
C VAL A 390 15.34 -32.36 -4.74
N ASP A 391 16.25 -32.74 -3.85
CA ASP A 391 17.14 -31.80 -3.15
C ASP A 391 18.54 -31.82 -3.81
N PRO A 392 19.03 -30.72 -4.42
CA PRO A 392 18.39 -29.40 -4.53
C PRO A 392 17.25 -29.36 -5.57
N PRO A 393 16.22 -28.50 -5.37
CA PRO A 393 15.10 -28.38 -6.31
C PRO A 393 15.53 -27.98 -7.73
N PRO A 394 14.78 -28.33 -8.78
CA PRO A 394 15.05 -27.84 -10.13
C PRO A 394 15.08 -26.31 -10.20
N GLN A 395 15.88 -25.73 -11.12
CA GLN A 395 16.04 -24.27 -11.24
C GLN A 395 14.72 -23.50 -11.38
N ARG A 396 13.72 -24.08 -12.05
CA ARG A 396 12.38 -23.50 -12.17
C ARG A 396 11.70 -23.31 -10.81
N VAL A 397 11.81 -24.32 -9.93
CA VAL A 397 11.24 -24.28 -8.57
C VAL A 397 12.03 -23.31 -7.71
N GLN A 398 13.37 -23.34 -7.78
CA GLN A 398 14.20 -22.37 -7.06
C GLN A 398 13.85 -20.93 -7.45
N LYS A 399 13.72 -20.65 -8.75
CA LYS A 399 13.34 -19.32 -9.25
C LYS A 399 11.98 -18.88 -8.71
N TYR A 400 10.96 -19.74 -8.82
CA TYR A 400 9.62 -19.47 -8.28
C TYR A 400 9.65 -19.16 -6.78
N VAL A 401 10.30 -20.01 -5.98
CA VAL A 401 10.38 -19.83 -4.52
C VAL A 401 11.14 -18.56 -4.17
N LEU A 402 12.26 -18.26 -4.85
CA LEU A 402 13.01 -17.03 -4.62
C LEU A 402 12.22 -15.77 -4.99
N GLU A 403 11.42 -15.80 -6.06
CA GLU A 403 10.58 -14.68 -6.46
C GLU A 403 9.52 -14.38 -5.38
N GLU A 404 8.81 -15.40 -4.89
CA GLU A 404 7.84 -15.24 -3.81
C GLU A 404 8.51 -14.83 -2.49
N CYS A 405 9.66 -15.42 -2.15
CA CYS A 405 10.40 -15.06 -0.95
C CYS A 405 10.91 -13.61 -1.00
N ARG A 406 11.32 -13.10 -2.17
CA ARG A 406 11.71 -11.69 -2.37
C ARG A 406 10.50 -10.76 -2.33
N LYS A 407 9.37 -11.17 -2.90
CA LYS A 407 8.14 -10.37 -2.96
C LYS A 407 7.56 -10.15 -1.56
N TRP A 408 7.52 -11.20 -0.75
CA TRP A 408 6.87 -11.20 0.55
C TRP A 408 7.83 -11.18 1.75
N ASN A 409 9.13 -10.97 1.50
CA ASN A 409 10.18 -11.00 2.52
C ASN A 409 10.15 -12.27 3.40
N LEU A 410 9.90 -13.44 2.79
CA LEU A 410 9.79 -14.69 3.53
C LEU A 410 11.17 -15.16 4.03
N ALA A 411 11.22 -15.60 5.28
CA ALA A 411 12.41 -16.18 5.91
C ALA A 411 12.25 -17.69 6.10
N TRP A 412 13.37 -18.41 6.06
CA TRP A 412 13.39 -19.86 6.30
C TRP A 412 13.32 -20.17 7.79
N VAL A 413 12.31 -20.93 8.20
CA VAL A 413 12.02 -21.25 9.61
C VAL A 413 12.03 -22.75 9.91
N GLY A 414 12.15 -23.59 8.89
CA GLY A 414 12.20 -25.04 9.01
C GLY A 414 12.54 -25.71 7.68
N LEU A 415 12.71 -27.04 7.71
CA LEU A 415 12.91 -27.82 6.48
C LEU A 415 11.73 -27.60 5.52
N ASN A 416 12.03 -27.12 4.32
CA ASN A 416 11.05 -26.77 3.28
C ASN A 416 9.96 -25.77 3.74
N LYS A 417 10.22 -25.02 4.82
CA LYS A 417 9.25 -24.14 5.46
C LYS A 417 9.76 -22.70 5.49
N VAL A 418 8.95 -21.82 4.91
CA VAL A 418 9.13 -20.36 4.94
C VAL A 418 7.99 -19.71 5.71
N ALA A 419 8.26 -18.55 6.32
CA ALA A 419 7.27 -17.75 7.04
C ALA A 419 7.46 -16.26 6.73
N PRO A 420 6.38 -15.45 6.79
CA PRO A 420 6.52 -14.00 6.81
C PRO A 420 7.22 -13.56 8.09
N LEU A 421 7.78 -12.34 8.07
CA LEU A 421 8.32 -11.71 9.28
C LEU A 421 7.20 -11.46 10.29
N GLU A 422 7.46 -11.77 11.56
CA GLU A 422 6.57 -11.40 12.66
C GLU A 422 6.60 -9.88 12.90
N PRO A 423 5.55 -9.28 13.48
CA PRO A 423 5.51 -7.83 13.69
C PRO A 423 6.66 -7.30 14.55
N ASP A 424 7.10 -8.04 15.57
CA ASP A 424 8.24 -7.68 16.42
C ASP A 424 9.59 -7.80 15.68
N GLU A 425 9.70 -8.74 14.74
CA GLU A 425 10.85 -8.82 13.83
C GLU A 425 10.91 -7.61 12.89
N MET A 426 9.74 -7.12 12.41
CA MET A 426 9.66 -5.91 11.61
C MET A 426 9.98 -4.64 12.42
N GLU A 427 9.49 -4.53 13.66
CA GLU A 427 9.87 -3.45 14.59
C GLU A 427 11.39 -3.39 14.77
N PHE A 428 12.00 -4.54 15.01
CA PHE A 428 13.45 -4.66 15.17
C PHE A 428 14.22 -4.22 13.92
N LEU A 429 13.83 -4.67 12.72
CA LEU A 429 14.48 -4.26 11.46
C LEU A 429 14.33 -2.78 11.14
N LEU A 430 13.21 -2.18 11.56
CA LEU A 430 12.92 -0.75 11.39
C LEU A 430 13.56 0.13 12.46
N GLY A 431 14.10 -0.46 13.53
CA GLY A 431 14.78 0.23 14.62
C GLY A 431 13.83 0.79 15.69
N PHE A 432 12.61 0.29 15.76
CA PHE A 432 11.65 0.59 16.83
C PHE A 432 11.94 -0.25 18.09
N PRO A 433 11.49 0.20 19.27
CA PRO A 433 11.46 -0.63 20.47
C PRO A 433 10.66 -1.92 20.22
N LYS A 434 11.05 -2.99 20.93
CA LYS A 434 10.27 -4.24 20.91
C LYS A 434 8.87 -3.98 21.45
N ASP A 435 7.86 -4.55 20.79
CA ASP A 435 6.44 -4.44 21.15
C ASP A 435 5.88 -3.01 21.01
N HIS A 436 6.56 -2.12 20.25
CA HIS A 436 6.12 -0.73 20.05
C HIS A 436 4.70 -0.61 19.49
N THR A 437 4.31 -1.50 18.57
CA THR A 437 2.97 -1.53 17.99
C THR A 437 2.08 -2.62 18.60
N ARG A 438 2.48 -3.25 19.70
CA ARG A 438 1.70 -4.31 20.33
C ARG A 438 0.46 -3.73 21.02
N GLY A 439 -0.67 -4.42 20.92
CA GLY A 439 -1.95 -4.00 21.50
C GLY A 439 -3.02 -3.63 20.47
N ILE A 440 -2.64 -3.54 19.20
CA ILE A 440 -3.55 -3.32 18.06
C ILE A 440 -3.65 -4.57 17.17
N SER A 441 -4.55 -4.57 16.19
CA SER A 441 -4.75 -5.74 15.33
C SER A 441 -3.48 -6.06 14.54
N ARG A 442 -3.23 -7.35 14.29
CA ARG A 442 -2.02 -7.80 13.58
C ARG A 442 -1.89 -7.16 12.18
N THR A 443 -3.02 -6.99 11.48
CA THR A 443 -3.06 -6.35 10.16
C THR A 443 -2.68 -4.87 10.22
N GLU A 444 -3.18 -4.14 11.23
CA GLU A 444 -2.82 -2.75 11.44
C GLU A 444 -1.34 -2.60 11.81
N ARG A 445 -0.78 -3.52 12.62
CA ARG A 445 0.66 -3.51 12.93
C ARG A 445 1.50 -3.54 11.65
N TYR A 446 1.22 -4.48 10.75
CA TYR A 446 1.93 -4.57 9.47
C TYR A 446 1.75 -3.31 8.63
N ARG A 447 0.53 -2.78 8.54
CA ARG A 447 0.23 -1.55 7.79
C ARG A 447 1.03 -0.35 8.32
N SER A 448 1.00 -0.14 9.63
CA SER A 448 1.68 0.98 10.27
C SER A 448 3.21 0.85 10.19
N LEU A 449 3.76 -0.35 10.39
CA LEU A 449 5.20 -0.60 10.27
C LEU A 449 5.70 -0.45 8.82
N GLY A 450 4.98 -1.00 7.83
CA GLY A 450 5.36 -0.92 6.42
C GLY A 450 5.43 0.50 5.87
N ASN A 451 4.69 1.44 6.47
CA ASN A 451 4.66 2.86 6.08
C ASN A 451 5.48 3.79 7.01
N SER A 452 6.02 3.28 8.12
CA SER A 452 6.83 4.06 9.07
C SER A 452 8.22 4.44 8.53
N PHE A 453 8.98 5.26 9.23
CA PHE A 453 10.40 5.48 8.92
C PHE A 453 11.28 4.28 9.27
N GLN A 454 12.47 4.21 8.64
CA GLN A 454 13.56 3.41 9.19
C GLN A 454 14.34 4.30 10.17
N VAL A 455 14.25 3.98 11.45
CA VAL A 455 14.68 4.84 12.56
C VAL A 455 16.19 5.14 12.51
N ASP A 456 17.03 4.15 12.25
CA ASP A 456 18.49 4.35 12.27
C ASP A 456 19.01 5.24 11.12
N THR A 457 18.35 5.21 9.96
CA THR A 457 18.65 6.05 8.79
C THR A 457 18.27 7.50 9.12
N VAL A 458 17.06 7.72 9.64
CA VAL A 458 16.59 9.06 10.03
C VAL A 458 17.42 9.61 11.17
N ALA A 459 17.72 8.81 12.20
CA ALA A 459 18.55 9.21 13.32
C ALA A 459 19.97 9.61 12.88
N TYR A 460 20.56 8.90 11.92
CA TYR A 460 21.85 9.29 11.38
C TYR A 460 21.82 10.71 10.76
N HIS A 461 20.76 11.06 10.03
CA HIS A 461 20.61 12.43 9.50
C HIS A 461 20.34 13.47 10.60
N LEU A 462 19.50 13.13 11.58
CA LEU A 462 19.12 14.02 12.68
C LEU A 462 20.21 14.16 13.76
N SER A 463 21.22 13.30 13.77
CA SER A 463 22.29 13.28 14.79
C SER A 463 23.02 14.61 14.97
N VAL A 464 23.13 15.41 13.91
CA VAL A 464 23.75 16.74 13.94
C VAL A 464 23.03 17.72 14.87
N LEU A 465 21.74 17.48 15.14
CA LEU A 465 20.93 18.35 16.01
C LEU A 465 21.25 18.14 17.50
N LYS A 466 21.91 17.05 17.86
CA LYS A 466 22.21 16.72 19.26
C LYS A 466 23.06 17.79 19.94
N ASP A 467 24.15 18.18 19.29
CA ASP A 467 25.07 19.18 19.85
C ASP A 467 24.52 20.61 19.71
N MET A 468 23.57 20.81 18.79
CA MET A 468 22.95 22.11 18.53
C MET A 468 21.85 22.46 19.54
N PHE A 469 21.16 21.45 20.07
CA PHE A 469 20.02 21.62 20.98
C PHE A 469 20.23 20.86 22.31
N PRO A 470 21.24 21.23 23.13
CA PRO A 470 21.56 20.54 24.38
C PRO A 470 20.45 20.61 25.44
N HIS A 471 19.58 21.62 25.34
CA HIS A 471 18.44 21.82 26.25
C HIS A 471 17.12 21.21 25.71
N GLY A 472 17.21 20.43 24.64
CA GLY A 472 16.07 19.86 23.95
C GLY A 472 15.45 20.79 22.91
N MET A 473 14.47 20.27 22.18
CA MET A 473 13.88 20.92 21.00
C MET A 473 12.35 20.85 20.96
N ASN A 474 11.77 21.77 20.21
CA ASN A 474 10.37 21.80 19.82
C ASN A 474 10.21 21.24 18.41
N VAL A 475 9.34 20.24 18.24
CA VAL A 475 9.18 19.51 16.98
C VAL A 475 7.74 19.63 16.46
N LEU A 476 7.60 19.94 15.18
CA LEU A 476 6.36 19.79 14.43
C LEU A 476 6.48 18.57 13.52
N SER A 477 5.74 17.52 13.83
CA SER A 477 5.79 16.22 13.15
C SER A 477 4.52 16.04 12.31
N LEU A 478 4.64 16.19 11.00
CA LEU A 478 3.55 16.05 10.04
C LEU A 478 3.54 14.64 9.46
N PHE A 479 2.37 14.00 9.45
CA PHE A 479 2.22 12.59 9.01
C PHE A 479 3.11 11.66 9.85
N SER A 480 3.04 11.82 11.18
CA SER A 480 3.97 11.21 12.13
C SER A 480 3.88 9.69 12.21
N GLY A 481 2.75 9.10 11.79
CA GLY A 481 2.53 7.66 11.85
C GLY A 481 2.72 7.12 13.26
N ILE A 482 3.53 6.09 13.41
CA ILE A 482 3.84 5.46 14.71
C ILE A 482 4.99 6.14 15.47
N GLY A 483 5.38 7.36 15.09
CA GLY A 483 6.40 8.12 15.82
C GLY A 483 7.84 7.86 15.42
N GLY A 484 8.10 7.51 14.16
CA GLY A 484 9.46 7.12 13.72
C GLY A 484 10.51 8.22 13.92
N ALA A 485 10.12 9.49 13.80
CA ALA A 485 11.00 10.64 14.02
C ALA A 485 11.29 10.85 15.51
N GLU A 486 10.26 10.76 16.33
CA GLU A 486 10.29 10.93 17.78
C GLU A 486 11.14 9.83 18.44
N VAL A 487 10.96 8.58 17.98
CA VAL A 487 11.80 7.45 18.39
C VAL A 487 13.27 7.67 17.98
N ALA A 488 13.52 8.19 16.78
CA ALA A 488 14.88 8.51 16.32
C ALA A 488 15.54 9.59 17.20
N LEU A 489 14.84 10.69 17.50
CA LEU A 489 15.30 11.76 18.38
C LEU A 489 15.57 11.26 19.81
N HIS A 490 14.65 10.45 20.35
CA HIS A 490 14.82 9.85 21.67
C HIS A 490 16.05 8.93 21.72
N ARG A 491 16.26 8.06 20.72
CA ARG A 491 17.44 7.18 20.64
C ARG A 491 18.76 7.94 20.48
N LEU A 492 18.73 9.15 19.91
CA LEU A 492 19.90 10.04 19.86
C LEU A 492 20.21 10.69 21.22
N GLY A 493 19.28 10.63 22.18
CA GLY A 493 19.35 11.33 23.46
C GLY A 493 19.01 12.82 23.35
N ILE A 494 18.27 13.22 22.30
CA ILE A 494 17.78 14.59 22.14
C ILE A 494 16.47 14.71 22.90
N ARG A 495 16.43 15.59 23.90
CA ARG A 495 15.21 15.84 24.67
C ARG A 495 14.18 16.55 23.79
N MET A 496 12.95 16.04 23.78
CA MET A 496 11.83 16.71 23.12
C MET A 496 11.02 17.48 24.17
N ASN A 497 11.03 18.81 24.08
CA ASN A 497 10.34 19.68 25.03
C ASN A 497 8.85 19.75 24.71
N ASN A 498 8.54 20.01 23.44
CA ASN A 498 7.18 20.04 22.91
C ASN A 498 7.15 19.34 21.56
N VAL A 499 6.20 18.46 21.34
CA VAL A 499 5.94 17.81 20.05
C VAL A 499 4.51 18.06 19.66
N ILE A 500 4.31 18.69 18.51
CA ILE A 500 3.01 18.79 17.85
C ILE A 500 3.01 17.75 16.74
N SER A 501 2.23 16.69 16.93
CA SER A 501 2.14 15.53 16.04
C SER A 501 0.84 15.56 15.27
N VAL A 502 0.90 15.40 13.95
CA VAL A 502 -0.26 15.40 13.06
C VAL A 502 -0.39 14.04 12.39
N GLU A 503 -1.42 13.28 12.75
CA GLU A 503 -1.63 11.91 12.27
C GLU A 503 -3.12 11.58 12.13
N LYS A 504 -3.52 11.12 10.95
CA LYS A 504 -4.92 10.84 10.61
C LYS A 504 -5.46 9.60 11.30
N SER A 505 -4.65 8.54 11.38
CA SER A 505 -5.06 7.28 12.00
C SER A 505 -5.04 7.38 13.52
N GLU A 506 -6.19 7.11 14.15
CA GLU A 506 -6.32 7.02 15.60
C GLU A 506 -5.45 5.92 16.21
N VAL A 507 -5.28 4.81 15.48
CA VAL A 507 -4.44 3.69 15.88
C VAL A 507 -2.98 4.12 16.01
N ASN A 508 -2.48 4.85 15.01
CA ASN A 508 -1.11 5.39 15.02
C ASN A 508 -0.90 6.43 16.13
N ARG A 509 -1.87 7.33 16.34
CA ARG A 509 -1.88 8.28 17.46
C ARG A 509 -1.78 7.55 18.81
N THR A 510 -2.59 6.51 18.99
CA THR A 510 -2.59 5.69 20.21
C THR A 510 -1.23 5.02 20.46
N ILE A 511 -0.59 4.51 19.40
CA ILE A 511 0.77 3.93 19.49
C ILE A 511 1.79 4.98 19.94
N LEU A 512 1.82 6.14 19.27
CA LEU A 512 2.75 7.22 19.61
C LEU A 512 2.51 7.72 21.04
N LYS A 513 1.25 7.93 21.42
CA LYS A 513 0.88 8.37 22.76
C LYS A 513 1.28 7.36 23.83
N SER A 514 1.02 6.08 23.61
CA SER A 514 1.41 5.01 24.54
C SER A 514 2.93 4.99 24.74
N TRP A 515 3.70 5.13 23.66
CA TRP A 515 5.16 5.24 23.74
C TRP A 515 5.61 6.53 24.43
N TRP A 516 4.94 7.66 24.16
CA TRP A 516 5.24 8.96 24.73
C TRP A 516 5.12 8.94 26.26
N ASP A 517 3.98 8.46 26.77
CA ASP A 517 3.69 8.40 28.20
C ASP A 517 4.66 7.50 28.97
N GLN A 518 5.25 6.51 28.30
CA GLN A 518 6.25 5.60 28.89
C GLN A 518 7.67 6.16 28.89
N THR A 519 8.01 7.08 27.98
CA THR A 519 9.41 7.40 27.67
C THR A 519 9.77 8.88 27.75
N GLN A 520 8.80 9.79 27.61
CA GLN A 520 9.04 11.22 27.50
C GLN A 520 8.45 12.00 28.69
N THR A 521 9.08 13.13 29.00
CA THR A 521 8.60 14.07 30.02
C THR A 521 8.10 15.39 29.43
N GLY A 522 8.20 15.56 28.11
CA GLY A 522 7.76 16.76 27.41
C GLY A 522 6.26 16.77 27.17
N THR A 523 5.80 17.81 26.46
CA THR A 523 4.39 17.93 26.06
C THR A 523 4.17 17.34 24.67
N LEU A 524 3.26 16.37 24.55
CA LEU A 524 2.73 15.91 23.26
C LEU A 524 1.37 16.55 23.00
N ILE A 525 1.20 17.14 21.82
CA ILE A 525 -0.06 17.68 21.33
C ILE A 525 -0.38 16.95 20.03
N GLU A 526 -1.50 16.25 20.01
CA GLU A 526 -1.92 15.45 18.86
C GLU A 526 -3.02 16.17 18.07
N ILE A 527 -2.87 16.17 16.76
CA ILE A 527 -3.80 16.75 15.81
C ILE A 527 -4.15 15.67 14.79
N SER A 528 -5.44 15.50 14.49
CA SER A 528 -5.90 14.45 13.59
C SER A 528 -5.66 14.78 12.12
N ASP A 529 -5.84 16.05 11.72
CA ASP A 529 -5.80 16.42 10.31
C ASP A 529 -4.94 17.66 10.06
N VAL A 530 -4.06 17.53 9.06
CA VAL A 530 -3.16 18.58 8.58
C VAL A 530 -3.91 19.79 8.02
N GLN A 531 -5.14 19.61 7.54
CA GLN A 531 -5.98 20.70 7.06
C GLN A 531 -6.42 21.63 8.20
N THR A 532 -6.54 21.09 9.43
CA THR A 532 -6.99 21.88 10.58
C THR A 532 -5.90 22.81 11.13
N LEU A 533 -4.65 22.65 10.69
CA LEU A 533 -3.53 23.54 11.00
C LEU A 533 -3.55 24.77 10.11
N THR A 534 -4.35 25.76 10.51
CA THR A 534 -4.36 27.10 9.91
C THR A 534 -3.18 27.93 10.41
N SER A 535 -2.86 29.03 9.71
CA SER A 535 -1.78 29.94 10.08
C SER A 535 -1.97 30.53 11.48
N GLU A 536 -3.20 30.80 11.89
CA GLU A 536 -3.53 31.33 13.21
C GLU A 536 -3.25 30.31 14.32
N LYS A 537 -3.58 29.03 14.08
CA LYS A 537 -3.25 27.96 15.04
C LYS A 537 -1.74 27.75 15.14
N ILE A 538 -1.04 27.78 14.01
CA ILE A 538 0.43 27.69 13.98
C ILE A 538 1.03 28.85 14.78
N GLU A 539 0.55 30.08 14.57
CA GLU A 539 1.01 31.26 15.32
C GLU A 539 0.72 31.12 16.82
N SER A 540 -0.46 30.66 17.19
CA SER A 540 -0.82 30.39 18.59
C SER A 540 0.13 29.39 19.23
N TYR A 541 0.46 28.29 18.54
CA TYR A 541 1.43 27.33 19.03
C TYR A 541 2.82 27.92 19.17
N ILE A 542 3.32 28.63 18.15
CA ILE A 542 4.64 29.29 18.18
C ILE A 542 4.73 30.25 19.36
N ARG A 543 3.71 31.10 19.59
CA ARG A 543 3.67 32.02 20.73
C ARG A 543 3.66 31.30 22.08
N ARG A 544 3.03 30.12 22.16
CA ARG A 544 2.94 29.33 23.39
C ARG A 544 4.23 28.57 23.71
N ILE A 545 4.90 27.99 22.71
CA ILE A 545 6.05 27.08 22.92
C ILE A 545 7.41 27.73 22.61
N GLY A 546 7.42 28.92 22.01
CA GLY A 546 8.66 29.64 21.64
C GLY A 546 9.21 29.29 20.26
N GLY A 547 8.37 28.78 19.34
CA GLY A 547 8.78 28.38 17.99
C GLY A 547 9.15 26.90 17.85
N PHE A 548 9.43 26.49 16.61
CA PHE A 548 9.81 25.12 16.26
C PHE A 548 11.25 25.06 15.78
N ASP A 549 12.01 24.10 16.31
CA ASP A 549 13.39 23.86 15.89
C ASP A 549 13.45 22.90 14.70
N LEU A 550 12.50 21.97 14.62
CA LEU A 550 12.41 20.95 13.58
C LEU A 550 10.97 20.79 13.08
N VAL A 551 10.77 20.89 11.77
CA VAL A 551 9.55 20.50 11.05
C VAL A 551 9.87 19.24 10.25
N ILE A 552 9.32 18.10 10.64
CA ILE A 552 9.61 16.81 10.01
C ILE A 552 8.33 16.19 9.44
N GLY A 553 8.43 15.52 8.30
CA GLY A 553 7.30 14.75 7.78
C GLY A 553 7.68 13.75 6.69
N GLY A 554 6.87 12.71 6.57
CA GLY A 554 6.96 11.70 5.52
C GLY A 554 5.74 11.74 4.62
N SER A 555 5.90 11.54 3.33
CA SER A 555 4.74 11.42 2.45
C SER A 555 3.91 10.18 2.82
N PRO A 556 2.59 10.29 3.05
CA PRO A 556 1.70 9.14 3.24
C PRO A 556 1.57 8.36 1.92
N CYS A 557 2.53 7.50 1.64
CA CYS A 557 2.71 6.85 0.34
C CYS A 557 1.87 5.57 0.18
N ASN A 558 0.55 5.67 0.04
CA ASN A 558 -0.24 4.53 -0.45
C ASN A 558 -0.29 4.45 -2.00
N ASN A 559 -0.18 5.58 -2.72
CA ASN A 559 -0.29 5.61 -4.20
C ASN A 559 1.08 5.72 -4.93
N LEU A 560 2.18 5.75 -4.18
CA LEU A 560 3.54 5.93 -4.73
C LEU A 560 4.41 4.66 -4.63
N ALA A 561 3.98 3.67 -3.85
CA ALA A 561 4.66 2.38 -3.73
C ALA A 561 4.24 1.46 -4.89
N GLY A 562 5.22 0.91 -5.62
CA GLY A 562 5.06 0.22 -6.90
C GLY A 562 4.24 -1.07 -6.93
N SER A 563 3.51 -1.41 -5.87
CA SER A 563 2.60 -2.57 -5.79
C SER A 563 1.22 -2.28 -6.39
N ASN A 564 0.80 -1.01 -6.45
CA ASN A 564 -0.46 -0.58 -7.05
C ASN A 564 -0.20 0.00 -8.44
N ARG A 565 -0.02 -0.88 -9.44
CA ARG A 565 0.27 -0.48 -10.84
C ARG A 565 -0.83 0.32 -11.53
N HIS A 566 -2.03 0.39 -10.96
CA HIS A 566 -3.23 0.94 -11.63
C HIS A 566 -3.66 2.36 -11.19
N HIS A 567 -3.02 2.97 -10.19
CA HIS A 567 -3.26 4.38 -9.82
C HIS A 567 -1.93 5.08 -9.56
N ARG A 568 -1.30 5.59 -10.62
CA ARG A 568 -0.08 6.41 -10.56
C ARG A 568 -0.45 7.85 -10.86
N ASP A 569 -1.29 8.46 -10.03
CA ASP A 569 -1.82 9.80 -10.26
C ASP A 569 -0.82 10.92 -9.92
N GLY A 570 0.49 10.64 -10.00
CA GLY A 570 1.54 11.65 -9.81
C GLY A 570 1.36 12.48 -8.53
N LEU A 571 1.50 13.80 -8.65
CA LEU A 571 1.21 14.76 -7.58
C LEU A 571 -0.26 15.24 -7.56
N GLU A 572 -1.11 14.68 -8.43
CA GLU A 572 -2.50 15.08 -8.64
C GLU A 572 -3.50 14.14 -7.92
N GLY A 573 -3.05 12.97 -7.46
CA GLY A 573 -3.86 12.08 -6.62
C GLY A 573 -4.11 12.63 -5.21
N GLU A 574 -5.23 12.22 -4.59
CA GLU A 574 -5.68 12.69 -3.26
C GLU A 574 -4.60 12.63 -2.16
N HIS A 575 -3.72 11.63 -2.20
CA HIS A 575 -2.63 11.47 -1.23
C HIS A 575 -1.41 12.35 -1.53
N SER A 576 -1.24 12.77 -2.78
CA SER A 576 -0.11 13.59 -3.19
C SER A 576 -0.33 15.09 -2.97
N ALA A 577 -1.60 15.50 -2.83
CA ALA A 577 -1.96 16.84 -2.37
C ALA A 577 -1.42 17.15 -0.96
N LEU A 578 -1.16 16.12 -0.16
CA LEU A 578 -0.65 16.24 1.22
C LEU A 578 0.77 16.83 1.27
N PHE A 579 1.56 16.69 0.19
CA PHE A 579 2.83 17.41 0.06
C PHE A 579 2.64 18.94 0.09
N TYR A 580 1.62 19.47 -0.61
CA TYR A 580 1.35 20.91 -0.59
C TYR A 580 0.92 21.40 0.79
N HIS A 581 0.25 20.56 1.58
CA HIS A 581 -0.01 20.88 2.98
C HIS A 581 1.25 20.92 3.83
N TYR A 582 2.22 20.02 3.60
CA TYR A 582 3.53 20.10 4.26
C TYR A 582 4.24 21.42 3.93
N PHE A 583 4.33 21.77 2.64
CA PHE A 583 4.96 23.01 2.20
C PHE A 583 4.26 24.24 2.78
N ARG A 584 2.92 24.31 2.69
CA ARG A 584 2.10 25.39 3.25
C ARG A 584 2.38 25.61 4.74
N ILE A 585 2.47 24.52 5.51
CA ILE A 585 2.73 24.60 6.95
C ILE A 585 4.18 25.02 7.22
N LEU A 586 5.15 24.46 6.51
CA LEU A 586 6.55 24.84 6.64
C LEU A 586 6.76 26.33 6.35
N ASP A 587 6.17 26.83 5.27
CA ASP A 587 6.25 28.24 4.88
C ASP A 587 5.57 29.15 5.91
N ALA A 588 4.40 28.77 6.41
CA ALA A 588 3.72 29.50 7.48
C ALA A 588 4.56 29.54 8.77
N VAL A 589 5.17 28.41 9.19
CA VAL A 589 6.04 28.37 10.37
C VAL A 589 7.24 29.31 10.18
N LYS A 590 7.93 29.24 9.04
CA LYS A 590 9.07 30.13 8.75
C LYS A 590 8.66 31.59 8.76
N SER A 591 7.60 31.95 8.04
CA SER A 591 7.08 33.32 7.96
C SER A 591 6.70 33.89 9.33
N ILE A 592 6.06 33.09 10.19
CA ILE A 592 5.67 33.52 11.53
C ILE A 592 6.90 33.66 12.44
N MET A 593 7.85 32.72 12.38
CA MET A 593 9.08 32.77 13.18
C MET A 593 10.03 33.89 12.76
N GLU A 594 9.97 34.36 11.50
CA GLU A 594 10.73 35.54 11.06
C GLU A 594 10.11 36.86 11.54
N ARG A 595 8.80 36.86 11.83
CA ARG A 595 8.04 38.05 12.26
C ARG A 595 8.04 38.25 13.78
N LEU A 596 8.17 37.17 14.55
CA LEU A 596 8.20 37.15 16.01
C LEU A 596 9.63 37.26 16.53
#